data_AF-A0A832M1A5-F1
#
_entry.id   AF-A0A832M1A5-F1
#
_cell.length_a   1.000
_cell.length_b   1.000
_cell.length_c   1.000
_cell.angle_alpha   90.00
_cell.angle_beta   90.00
_cell.angle_gamma   90.00
#
_symmetry.space_group_name_H-M   'P 1'
#
loop_
_entity.id
_entity.type
_entity.pdbx_description
1 polymer ?
#
loop_
_entity_poly.entity_id
_entity_poly.type
_entity_poly.pdbx_seq_one_letter_code
_entity_poly.pdbx_strand_id
1 'polypeptide(L)'
;MRKIILIVAVLFIIIVSLVFILRERTLDPDNLKTLADKYQRKEKSAADHSKFPELNRKFNSPQEVTETCISCHNERHKEIMQSNHWNWEREEYVEGRGIIHIGKKNAINNFCIGTEGNEKSCAKCHIGFGATDKMQGYSDSTNIDCMVCHDNSETYVKGSEMGGYPDPSVNLTLVAQKVGSPKRTNCGVCHFFGGGGNNVKHGDLEMSMFEPTKEVDVHMAIDGANLQCQACHETKNHMMKGRVYSLSSMNRNRSECEQCHTSTPHEKNILNEHTLKVACQTCHIPVYAKVNSTKTEWDWSTAGKLKDGEPYEEDDSLGNHTYLSIKGSFKWGRNLVPEYQWFNGNASHYLLGDIVNDTSKPLVLNTLHGSYSDPESKIIPVKVHRSIQPFDPVNKMLIQPKLVSDKSGQGALWVDFDWQRAAEVGMKDVNLPYSGKLSFIRTEMNWPVNHMVSAKDKSVQCVECHTKNNSRLAGLTDFYMPGRDANSFVEFVGKASIILTLVGVSAHGLIRILISRKKGKK
;
A
#
# COMPACT_ATOMS: atom_id res chain seq x y z
N MET A 1 42.85 -44.37 -25.16
CA MET A 1 43.26 -43.04 -24.66
C MET A 1 42.27 -41.92 -25.03
N ARG A 2 41.95 -41.67 -26.31
CA ARG A 2 41.01 -40.60 -26.74
C ARG A 2 39.64 -40.60 -26.04
N LYS A 3 39.01 -41.76 -25.84
CA LYS A 3 37.69 -41.88 -25.17
C LYS A 3 37.74 -41.54 -23.67
N ILE A 4 38.84 -41.85 -22.99
CA ILE A 4 39.03 -41.56 -21.55
C ILE A 4 39.24 -40.06 -21.35
N ILE A 5 40.02 -39.43 -22.23
CA ILE A 5 40.25 -37.98 -22.21
C ILE A 5 38.93 -37.21 -22.40
N LEU A 6 38.04 -37.69 -23.28
CA LEU A 6 36.74 -37.05 -23.52
C LEU A 6 35.82 -37.13 -22.29
N ILE A 7 35.75 -38.29 -21.63
CA ILE A 7 34.93 -38.49 -20.42
C ILE A 7 35.43 -37.62 -19.27
N VAL A 8 36.74 -37.54 -19.07
CA VAL A 8 37.35 -36.70 -18.04
C VAL A 8 37.10 -35.22 -18.31
N ALA A 9 37.17 -34.79 -19.58
CA ALA A 9 36.87 -33.41 -19.96
C ALA A 9 35.40 -33.03 -19.70
N VAL A 10 34.45 -33.93 -20.02
CA VAL A 10 33.03 -33.69 -19.74
C VAL A 10 32.75 -33.65 -18.23
N LEU A 11 33.32 -34.58 -17.46
CA LEU A 11 33.19 -34.57 -15.99
C LEU A 11 33.80 -33.31 -15.38
N PHE A 12 34.95 -32.85 -15.87
CA PHE A 12 35.56 -31.61 -15.43
C PHE A 12 34.68 -30.40 -15.74
N ILE A 13 34.09 -30.32 -16.93
CA ILE A 13 33.15 -29.24 -17.29
C ILE A 13 31.91 -29.29 -16.40
N ILE A 14 31.34 -30.47 -16.13
CA ILE A 14 30.19 -30.62 -15.23
C ILE A 14 30.54 -30.17 -13.82
N ILE A 15 31.70 -30.57 -13.29
CA ILE A 15 32.15 -30.19 -11.95
C ILE A 15 32.43 -28.69 -11.88
N VAL A 16 33.12 -28.11 -12.86
CA VAL A 16 33.37 -26.66 -12.92
C VAL A 16 32.05 -25.89 -13.04
N SER A 17 31.09 -26.39 -13.83
CA SER A 17 29.76 -25.79 -13.96
C SER A 17 28.98 -25.90 -12.64
N LEU A 18 29.01 -27.06 -11.97
CA LEU A 18 28.41 -27.25 -10.64
C LEU A 18 29.06 -26.31 -9.62
N VAL A 19 30.38 -26.19 -9.62
CA VAL A 19 31.11 -25.27 -8.74
C VAL A 19 30.76 -23.83 -9.05
N PHE A 20 30.60 -23.44 -10.33
CA PHE A 20 30.15 -22.09 -10.68
C PHE A 20 28.69 -21.82 -10.30
N ILE A 21 27.82 -22.83 -10.39
CA ILE A 21 26.41 -22.74 -9.98
C ILE A 21 26.28 -22.70 -8.45
N LEU A 22 27.13 -23.45 -7.74
CA LEU A 22 27.15 -23.56 -6.28
C LEU A 22 28.04 -22.50 -5.61
N ARG A 23 28.86 -21.77 -6.37
CA ARG A 23 29.66 -20.66 -5.84
C ARG A 23 28.71 -19.54 -5.49
N GLU A 24 28.53 -19.35 -4.18
CA GLU A 24 27.80 -18.22 -3.62
C GLU A 24 28.28 -16.93 -4.31
N ARG A 25 27.34 -16.19 -4.90
CA ARG A 25 27.59 -14.81 -5.29
C ARG A 25 27.87 -14.07 -3.99
N THR A 26 29.14 -13.79 -3.72
CA THR A 26 29.54 -12.92 -2.64
C THR A 26 28.75 -11.62 -2.77
N LEU A 27 27.99 -11.27 -1.73
CA LEU A 27 27.41 -9.94 -1.56
C LEU A 27 28.51 -8.93 -1.89
N ASP A 28 28.25 -8.06 -2.86
CA ASP A 28 29.18 -7.01 -3.22
C ASP A 28 28.93 -5.82 -2.27
N PRO A 29 29.73 -5.63 -1.20
CA PRO A 29 29.58 -4.50 -0.30
C PRO A 29 29.77 -3.15 -1.02
N ASP A 30 30.45 -3.11 -2.18
CA ASP A 30 30.60 -1.86 -2.95
C ASP A 30 29.28 -1.41 -3.59
N ASN A 31 28.30 -2.30 -3.76
CA ASN A 31 27.02 -1.96 -4.37
C ASN A 31 26.18 -1.01 -3.51
N LEU A 32 26.08 -1.23 -2.18
CA LEU A 32 25.30 -0.37 -1.29
C LEU A 32 25.88 1.03 -1.18
N LYS A 33 27.22 1.13 -1.12
CA LYS A 33 27.91 2.42 -1.12
C LYS A 33 27.71 3.14 -2.46
N THR A 34 27.83 2.43 -3.57
CA THR A 34 27.57 2.97 -4.92
C THR A 34 26.14 3.48 -5.08
N LEU A 35 25.16 2.74 -4.55
CA LEU A 35 23.76 3.16 -4.55
C LEU A 35 23.52 4.39 -3.68
N ALA A 36 24.09 4.43 -2.48
CA ALA A 36 24.00 5.61 -1.61
C ALA A 36 24.60 6.84 -2.30
N ASP A 37 25.80 6.72 -2.87
CA ASP A 37 26.46 7.79 -3.61
C ASP A 37 25.67 8.22 -4.85
N LYS A 38 24.98 7.30 -5.52
CA LYS A 38 24.13 7.60 -6.68
C LYS A 38 22.93 8.46 -6.28
N TYR A 39 22.21 8.09 -5.23
CA TYR A 39 20.97 8.76 -4.85
C TYR A 39 21.17 9.99 -3.96
N GLN A 40 22.33 10.14 -3.31
CA GLN A 40 22.68 11.36 -2.58
C GLN A 40 23.09 12.52 -3.51
N ARG A 41 23.43 12.25 -4.78
CA ARG A 41 23.74 13.31 -5.75
C ARG A 41 22.47 14.10 -6.07
N LYS A 42 22.47 15.38 -5.71
CA LYS A 42 21.43 16.32 -6.13
C LYS A 42 21.49 16.50 -7.64
N GLU A 43 20.43 16.16 -8.35
CA GLU A 43 20.30 16.51 -9.76
C GLU A 43 20.29 18.03 -9.90
N LYS A 44 21.12 18.57 -10.80
CA LYS A 44 21.08 19.99 -11.13
C LYS A 44 19.85 20.25 -11.98
N SER A 45 19.06 21.25 -11.60
CA SER A 45 17.94 21.72 -12.43
C SER A 45 18.44 22.11 -13.82
N ALA A 46 17.73 21.68 -14.85
CA ALA A 46 18.08 21.99 -16.24
C ALA A 46 17.90 23.48 -16.57
N ALA A 47 17.02 24.18 -15.82
CA ALA A 47 16.74 25.60 -15.99
C ALA A 47 16.41 26.28 -14.66
N ASP A 48 16.57 27.60 -14.62
CA ASP A 48 16.14 28.47 -13.51
C ASP A 48 14.88 29.21 -13.94
N HIS A 49 13.72 28.73 -13.48
CA HIS A 49 12.42 29.23 -13.89
C HIS A 49 12.17 30.69 -13.51
N SER A 50 12.88 31.22 -12.50
CA SER A 50 12.77 32.62 -12.08
C SER A 50 13.28 33.63 -13.12
N LYS A 51 14.04 33.16 -14.12
CA LYS A 51 14.64 34.00 -15.16
C LYS A 51 13.79 34.14 -16.43
N PHE A 52 12.70 33.37 -16.57
CA PHE A 52 11.87 33.41 -17.77
C PHE A 52 10.86 34.56 -17.70
N PRO A 53 10.84 35.49 -18.68
CA PRO A 53 9.88 36.59 -18.73
C PRO A 53 8.42 36.13 -18.70
N GLU A 54 8.12 34.97 -19.30
CA GLU A 54 6.79 34.37 -19.36
C GLU A 54 6.25 34.01 -17.96
N LEU A 55 7.15 33.72 -17.01
CA LEU A 55 6.86 33.43 -15.61
C LEU A 55 7.01 34.66 -14.71
N ASN A 56 7.49 35.79 -15.23
CA ASN A 56 7.63 37.05 -14.49
C ASN A 56 6.44 37.99 -14.76
N ARG A 57 5.23 37.46 -14.54
CA ARG A 57 3.97 38.20 -14.67
C ARG A 57 2.98 37.74 -13.63
N LYS A 58 1.96 38.55 -13.36
CA LYS A 58 0.82 38.13 -12.56
C LYS A 58 -0.03 37.13 -13.35
N PHE A 59 -0.33 35.98 -12.74
CA PHE A 59 -1.29 35.01 -13.24
C PHE A 59 -2.66 35.24 -12.58
N ASN A 60 -3.74 35.25 -13.37
CA ASN A 60 -5.10 35.42 -12.83
C ASN A 60 -5.81 34.09 -12.55
N SER A 61 -5.29 32.99 -13.09
CA SER A 61 -5.79 31.64 -12.89
C SER A 61 -4.63 30.64 -12.89
N PRO A 62 -4.80 29.45 -12.27
CA PRO A 62 -3.79 28.40 -12.37
C PRO A 62 -3.69 27.83 -13.79
N GLN A 63 -4.77 27.89 -14.59
CA GLN A 63 -4.73 27.49 -16.00
C GLN A 63 -3.76 28.35 -16.82
N GLU A 64 -3.68 29.67 -16.57
CA GLU A 64 -2.69 30.53 -17.24
C GLU A 64 -1.24 30.07 -16.94
N VAL A 65 -0.99 29.54 -15.74
CA VAL A 65 0.32 28.95 -15.39
C VAL A 65 0.55 27.69 -16.22
N THR A 66 -0.42 26.79 -16.27
CA THR A 66 -0.33 25.54 -17.03
C THR A 66 -0.16 25.78 -18.52
N GLU A 67 -0.90 26.70 -19.12
CA GLU A 67 -0.73 27.13 -20.51
C GLU A 67 0.70 27.63 -20.77
N THR A 68 1.23 28.44 -19.86
CA THR A 68 2.60 28.95 -19.96
C THR A 68 3.61 27.80 -19.88
N CYS A 69 3.43 26.85 -18.96
CA CYS A 69 4.26 25.64 -18.86
C CYS A 69 4.20 24.81 -20.15
N ILE A 70 3.01 24.58 -20.71
CA ILE A 70 2.79 23.79 -21.93
C ILE A 70 3.48 24.44 -23.14
N SER A 71 3.56 25.77 -23.19
CA SER A 71 4.24 26.48 -24.29
C SER A 71 5.73 26.10 -24.43
N CYS A 72 6.39 25.70 -23.33
CA CYS A 72 7.78 25.22 -23.32
C CYS A 72 7.88 23.69 -23.18
N HIS A 73 6.95 23.06 -22.46
CA HIS A 73 6.90 21.62 -22.17
C HIS A 73 5.85 20.92 -23.06
N ASN A 74 5.95 21.13 -24.37
CA ASN A 74 4.94 20.88 -25.40
C ASN A 74 4.47 19.41 -25.60
N GLU A 75 5.00 18.43 -24.87
CA GLU A 75 4.52 17.04 -24.91
C GLU A 75 4.17 16.48 -23.51
N ARG A 76 4.52 17.20 -22.44
CA ARG A 76 4.36 16.71 -21.06
C ARG A 76 2.90 16.61 -20.64
N HIS A 77 2.04 17.46 -21.19
CA HIS A 77 0.60 17.37 -20.96
C HIS A 77 0.02 16.04 -21.49
N LYS A 78 0.45 15.57 -22.66
CA LYS A 78 -0.03 14.29 -23.24
C LYS A 78 0.37 13.10 -22.38
N GLU A 79 1.61 13.11 -21.90
CA GLU A 79 2.14 12.11 -20.95
C GLU A 79 1.32 12.06 -19.66
N ILE A 80 1.07 13.22 -19.05
CA ILE A 80 0.27 13.33 -17.82
C ILE A 80 -1.15 12.84 -18.05
N MET A 81 -1.80 13.24 -19.15
CA MET A 81 -3.18 12.87 -19.47
C MET A 81 -3.36 11.37 -19.74
N GLN A 82 -2.28 10.64 -20.04
CA GLN A 82 -2.29 9.17 -20.16
C GLN A 82 -2.03 8.46 -18.82
N SER A 83 -1.63 9.19 -17.78
CA SER A 83 -1.31 8.62 -16.48
C SER A 83 -2.55 8.26 -15.66
N ASN A 84 -2.38 7.36 -14.70
CA ASN A 84 -3.43 7.06 -13.73
C ASN A 84 -3.66 8.18 -12.70
N HIS A 85 -2.70 9.11 -12.55
CA HIS A 85 -2.89 10.24 -11.65
C HIS A 85 -3.91 11.23 -12.23
N TRP A 86 -3.95 11.36 -13.56
CA TRP A 86 -4.93 12.15 -14.29
C TRP A 86 -6.26 11.43 -14.48
N ASN A 87 -6.24 10.18 -14.94
CA ASN A 87 -7.49 9.48 -15.26
C ASN A 87 -8.22 8.96 -14.00
N TRP A 88 -7.49 8.82 -12.88
CA TRP A 88 -7.96 8.14 -11.66
C TRP A 88 -8.52 6.73 -11.88
N GLU A 89 -8.23 6.14 -13.01
CA GLU A 89 -8.56 4.77 -13.38
C GLU A 89 -7.50 4.23 -14.33
N ARG A 90 -7.58 2.93 -14.58
CA ARG A 90 -6.77 2.21 -15.55
C ARG A 90 -7.51 0.96 -15.99
N GLU A 91 -7.14 0.47 -17.14
CA GLU A 91 -7.57 -0.84 -17.61
C GLU A 91 -6.88 -1.96 -16.81
N GLU A 92 -7.66 -2.88 -16.28
CA GLU A 92 -7.20 -4.08 -15.59
C GLU A 92 -7.96 -5.31 -16.08
N TYR A 93 -7.28 -6.45 -16.15
CA TYR A 93 -7.94 -7.73 -16.37
C TYR A 93 -8.21 -8.40 -15.02
N VAL A 94 -9.45 -8.79 -14.79
CA VAL A 94 -9.88 -9.57 -13.62
C VAL A 94 -10.49 -10.88 -14.11
N GLU A 95 -9.96 -11.99 -13.60
CA GLU A 95 -10.47 -13.33 -13.92
C GLU A 95 -11.98 -13.41 -13.58
N GLY A 96 -12.76 -13.98 -14.52
CA GLY A 96 -14.22 -14.07 -14.40
C GLY A 96 -15.00 -12.79 -14.72
N ARG A 97 -14.36 -11.62 -14.79
CA ARG A 97 -14.99 -10.35 -15.20
C ARG A 97 -14.50 -9.82 -16.56
N GLY A 98 -13.31 -10.22 -16.98
CA GLY A 98 -12.67 -9.70 -18.20
C GLY A 98 -11.97 -8.38 -17.96
N ILE A 99 -11.94 -7.53 -18.99
CA ILE A 99 -11.31 -6.21 -18.92
C ILE A 99 -12.27 -5.24 -18.23
N ILE A 100 -11.82 -4.63 -17.14
CA ILE A 100 -12.53 -3.59 -16.39
C ILE A 100 -11.67 -2.33 -16.31
N HIS A 101 -12.31 -1.18 -16.10
CA HIS A 101 -11.62 0.02 -15.67
C HIS A 101 -11.73 0.11 -14.15
N ILE A 102 -10.64 0.35 -13.45
CA ILE A 102 -10.66 0.50 -11.99
C ILE A 102 -9.66 1.57 -11.53
N GLY A 103 -10.09 2.38 -10.57
CA GLY A 103 -9.24 3.28 -9.80
C GLY A 103 -10.06 4.19 -8.90
N LYS A 104 -9.48 5.26 -8.38
CA LYS A 104 -10.16 6.17 -7.44
C LYS A 104 -11.46 6.76 -8.01
N LYS A 105 -11.57 6.87 -9.34
CA LYS A 105 -12.77 7.37 -10.02
C LYS A 105 -14.00 6.52 -9.70
N ASN A 106 -13.88 5.20 -9.76
CA ASN A 106 -15.02 4.26 -9.72
C ASN A 106 -14.89 3.15 -8.65
N ALA A 107 -13.78 3.07 -7.93
CA ALA A 107 -13.61 2.12 -6.84
C ALA A 107 -14.29 2.61 -5.55
N ILE A 108 -15.03 1.71 -4.90
CA ILE A 108 -15.50 1.91 -3.53
C ILE A 108 -14.39 1.53 -2.56
N ASN A 109 -14.19 2.38 -1.56
CA ASN A 109 -13.39 2.06 -0.37
C ASN A 109 -14.27 2.08 0.87
N ASN A 110 -13.71 1.65 2.00
CA ASN A 110 -14.39 1.69 3.29
C ASN A 110 -13.96 2.87 4.18
N PHE A 111 -13.52 3.97 3.56
CA PHE A 111 -13.25 5.26 4.22
C PHE A 111 -14.37 6.24 3.84
N CYS A 112 -14.12 7.12 2.87
CA CYS A 112 -15.09 8.08 2.33
C CYS A 112 -16.07 7.48 1.32
N ILE A 113 -16.15 6.14 1.25
CA ILE A 113 -17.05 5.36 0.38
C ILE A 113 -16.66 5.46 -1.09
N GLY A 114 -16.97 6.55 -1.79
CA GLY A 114 -16.65 6.70 -3.21
C GLY A 114 -16.63 8.14 -3.67
N THR A 115 -15.97 8.36 -4.81
CA THR A 115 -15.69 9.72 -5.33
C THR A 115 -16.84 10.31 -6.15
N GLU A 116 -17.60 9.48 -6.86
CA GLU A 116 -18.70 9.94 -7.73
C GLU A 116 -19.80 10.64 -6.90
N GLY A 117 -20.19 11.84 -7.33
CA GLY A 117 -21.11 12.74 -6.60
C GLY A 117 -20.47 13.53 -5.45
N ASN A 118 -19.18 13.30 -5.18
CA ASN A 118 -18.38 13.91 -4.10
C ASN A 118 -17.04 14.51 -4.61
N GLU A 119 -16.95 14.78 -5.91
CA GLU A 119 -15.71 15.09 -6.63
C GLU A 119 -15.03 16.35 -6.09
N LYS A 120 -15.80 17.40 -5.77
CA LYS A 120 -15.29 18.69 -5.29
C LYS A 120 -14.34 18.56 -4.11
N SER A 121 -14.70 17.74 -3.11
CA SER A 121 -13.87 17.48 -1.93
C SER A 121 -12.71 16.53 -2.26
N CYS A 122 -13.01 15.45 -3.00
CA CYS A 122 -12.02 14.42 -3.33
C CYS A 122 -10.89 14.91 -4.25
N ALA A 123 -11.18 15.89 -5.10
CA ALA A 123 -10.28 16.49 -6.08
C ALA A 123 -9.20 17.39 -5.49
N LYS A 124 -9.26 17.68 -4.19
CA LYS A 124 -8.12 18.23 -3.44
C LYS A 124 -6.86 17.38 -3.63
N CYS A 125 -7.01 16.08 -3.92
CA CYS A 125 -5.90 15.17 -4.22
C CYS A 125 -5.78 14.79 -5.71
N HIS A 126 -6.53 15.42 -6.62
CA HIS A 126 -6.39 15.20 -8.06
C HIS A 126 -5.24 16.06 -8.61
N ILE A 127 -4.56 15.65 -9.67
CA ILE A 127 -3.51 16.46 -10.33
C ILE A 127 -4.09 17.40 -11.40
N GLY A 128 -5.29 17.93 -11.16
CA GLY A 128 -5.97 18.80 -12.10
C GLY A 128 -6.99 19.71 -11.42
N PHE A 129 -7.46 20.68 -12.20
CA PHE A 129 -8.40 21.73 -11.79
C PHE A 129 -9.80 21.47 -12.30
N GLY A 130 -10.79 22.03 -11.62
CA GLY A 130 -12.17 22.06 -12.11
C GLY A 130 -12.91 20.74 -12.06
N ALA A 131 -12.57 19.85 -11.12
CA ALA A 131 -13.36 18.65 -10.90
C ALA A 131 -14.78 19.01 -10.43
N THR A 132 -15.75 18.88 -11.32
CA THR A 132 -17.19 18.97 -11.02
C THR A 132 -17.84 17.60 -11.11
N ASP A 133 -19.17 17.55 -11.00
CA ASP A 133 -19.97 16.35 -11.19
C ASP A 133 -19.53 15.59 -12.46
N LYS A 134 -19.32 14.27 -12.32
CA LYS A 134 -18.88 13.35 -13.39
C LYS A 134 -17.47 13.58 -13.92
N MET A 135 -16.61 14.31 -13.20
CA MET A 135 -15.23 14.55 -13.64
C MET A 135 -15.17 15.23 -15.03
N GLN A 136 -16.17 16.05 -15.38
CA GLN A 136 -16.17 16.84 -16.62
C GLN A 136 -15.06 17.89 -16.55
N GLY A 137 -14.08 17.85 -17.46
CA GLY A 137 -12.95 18.79 -17.47
C GLY A 137 -11.59 18.18 -17.85
N TYR A 138 -11.45 16.85 -17.81
CA TYR A 138 -10.17 16.16 -18.04
C TYR A 138 -9.82 15.86 -19.50
N SER A 139 -10.50 16.51 -20.45
CA SER A 139 -10.09 16.54 -21.86
C SER A 139 -9.25 17.77 -22.21
N ASP A 140 -9.28 18.80 -21.37
CA ASP A 140 -8.52 20.03 -21.58
C ASP A 140 -7.18 19.97 -20.83
N SER A 141 -6.08 20.08 -21.57
CA SER A 141 -4.72 20.08 -21.01
C SER A 141 -4.43 21.26 -20.10
N THR A 142 -5.16 22.39 -20.23
CA THR A 142 -4.97 23.56 -19.36
C THR A 142 -5.41 23.29 -17.93
N ASN A 143 -6.26 22.28 -17.71
CA ASN A 143 -6.68 21.84 -16.38
C ASN A 143 -5.66 20.94 -15.67
N ILE A 144 -4.50 20.66 -16.25
CA ILE A 144 -3.42 19.94 -15.56
C ILE A 144 -2.84 20.83 -14.46
N ASP A 145 -2.72 20.27 -13.27
CA ASP A 145 -2.00 20.94 -12.18
C ASP A 145 -0.53 20.51 -12.21
N CYS A 146 0.30 21.28 -12.91
CA CYS A 146 1.74 21.06 -12.93
C CYS A 146 2.39 21.37 -11.57
N MET A 147 1.80 22.27 -10.78
CA MET A 147 2.41 22.84 -9.57
C MET A 147 2.33 21.88 -8.38
N VAL A 148 1.25 21.11 -8.24
CA VAL A 148 1.08 20.19 -7.09
C VAL A 148 2.25 19.21 -6.94
N CYS A 149 2.83 18.76 -8.05
CA CYS A 149 3.97 17.85 -8.04
C CYS A 149 5.33 18.55 -8.08
N HIS A 150 5.40 19.79 -8.58
CA HIS A 150 6.67 20.44 -8.90
C HIS A 150 6.99 21.67 -8.05
N ASP A 151 6.07 22.17 -7.23
CA ASP A 151 6.32 23.33 -6.37
C ASP A 151 7.47 23.09 -5.39
N ASN A 152 8.52 23.93 -5.43
CA ASN A 152 9.57 23.97 -4.41
C ASN A 152 9.59 25.29 -3.63
N SER A 153 8.58 26.17 -3.76
CA SER A 153 8.41 27.31 -2.83
C SER A 153 7.81 26.88 -1.50
N GLU A 154 7.18 25.71 -1.44
CA GLU A 154 6.50 25.16 -0.25
C GLU A 154 5.31 26.03 0.19
N THR A 155 4.73 26.76 -0.75
CA THR A 155 3.55 27.62 -0.53
C THR A 155 2.33 27.20 -1.34
N TYR A 156 2.47 26.23 -2.26
CA TYR A 156 1.34 25.77 -3.04
C TYR A 156 0.43 24.85 -2.22
N VAL A 157 -0.85 25.20 -2.15
CA VAL A 157 -1.88 24.39 -1.47
C VAL A 157 -3.18 24.43 -2.25
N LYS A 158 -3.83 23.27 -2.39
CA LYS A 158 -5.19 23.17 -2.94
C LYS A 158 -6.23 23.57 -1.90
N GLY A 159 -7.21 24.36 -2.33
CA GLY A 159 -8.35 24.73 -1.52
C GLY A 159 -9.19 23.52 -1.13
N SER A 160 -9.79 23.56 0.07
CA SER A 160 -10.72 22.51 0.50
C SER A 160 -12.03 22.62 -0.27
N GLU A 161 -12.50 21.51 -0.84
CA GLU A 161 -13.79 21.44 -1.57
C GLU A 161 -13.90 22.33 -2.81
N MET A 162 -12.75 22.81 -3.33
CA MET A 162 -12.70 23.68 -4.49
C MET A 162 -12.45 22.93 -5.81
N GLY A 163 -12.80 21.64 -5.92
CA GLY A 163 -12.66 20.89 -7.18
C GLY A 163 -11.22 20.83 -7.71
N GLY A 164 -10.23 20.84 -6.81
CA GLY A 164 -8.81 20.81 -7.17
C GLY A 164 -8.17 22.18 -7.42
N TYR A 165 -8.91 23.29 -7.40
CA TYR A 165 -8.30 24.62 -7.50
C TYR A 165 -7.38 24.94 -6.31
N PRO A 166 -6.29 25.72 -6.52
CA PRO A 166 -5.47 26.23 -5.43
C PRO A 166 -6.27 27.14 -4.51
N ASP A 167 -5.81 27.25 -3.26
CA ASP A 167 -6.34 28.26 -2.34
C ASP A 167 -6.11 29.67 -2.93
N PRO A 168 -7.07 30.60 -2.87
CA PRO A 168 -6.93 31.95 -3.44
C PRO A 168 -5.76 32.76 -2.87
N SER A 169 -5.24 32.40 -1.69
CA SER A 169 -4.07 33.05 -1.08
C SER A 169 -2.74 32.66 -1.75
N VAL A 170 -2.71 31.62 -2.58
CA VAL A 170 -1.50 31.14 -3.24
C VAL A 170 -0.96 32.17 -4.24
N ASN A 171 0.30 32.56 -4.06
CA ASN A 171 1.01 33.36 -5.06
C ASN A 171 1.48 32.47 -6.22
N LEU A 172 0.63 32.35 -7.25
CA LEU A 172 0.89 31.53 -8.45
C LEU A 172 2.19 31.91 -9.16
N THR A 173 2.55 33.20 -9.19
CA THR A 173 3.80 33.68 -9.81
C THR A 173 5.01 33.11 -9.09
N LEU A 174 5.03 33.19 -7.75
CA LEU A 174 6.11 32.67 -6.94
C LEU A 174 6.26 31.14 -7.12
N VAL A 175 5.14 30.41 -7.06
CA VAL A 175 5.11 28.95 -7.24
C VAL A 175 5.67 28.58 -8.62
N ALA A 176 5.18 29.20 -9.69
CA ALA A 176 5.63 28.94 -11.05
C ALA A 176 7.14 29.18 -11.24
N GLN A 177 7.69 30.21 -10.60
CA GLN A 177 9.12 30.52 -10.64
C GLN A 177 9.99 29.56 -9.83
N LYS A 178 9.41 28.85 -8.87
CA LYS A 178 10.11 27.94 -7.95
C LYS A 178 9.86 26.48 -8.25
N VAL A 179 9.31 26.13 -9.41
CA VAL A 179 9.12 24.73 -9.80
C VAL A 179 10.46 23.99 -9.97
N GLY A 180 10.49 22.70 -9.64
CA GLY A 180 11.65 21.83 -9.85
C GLY A 180 11.32 20.35 -9.68
N SER A 181 12.34 19.52 -9.42
CA SER A 181 12.14 18.08 -9.19
C SER A 181 11.27 17.84 -7.95
N PRO A 182 10.29 16.91 -8.01
CA PRO A 182 9.41 16.63 -6.88
C PRO A 182 10.17 16.21 -5.62
N LYS A 183 9.72 16.71 -4.48
CA LYS A 183 10.12 16.29 -3.14
C LYS A 183 9.03 15.40 -2.51
N ARG A 184 9.34 14.76 -1.38
CA ARG A 184 8.34 14.07 -0.54
C ARG A 184 7.19 14.99 -0.13
N THR A 185 7.44 16.28 0.04
CA THR A 185 6.40 17.28 0.34
C THR A 185 5.35 17.36 -0.76
N ASN A 186 5.75 17.33 -2.03
CA ASN A 186 4.82 17.34 -3.17
C ASN A 186 3.95 16.06 -3.25
N CYS A 187 4.54 14.89 -3.01
CA CYS A 187 3.78 13.63 -3.01
C CYS A 187 2.86 13.53 -1.79
N GLY A 188 3.36 13.97 -0.62
CA GLY A 188 2.72 13.82 0.66
C GLY A 188 1.45 14.64 0.83
N VAL A 189 1.29 15.79 0.15
CA VAL A 189 0.06 16.60 0.23
C VAL A 189 -1.21 15.79 -0.11
N CYS A 190 -1.08 14.76 -0.95
CA CYS A 190 -2.16 13.83 -1.30
C CYS A 190 -2.02 12.48 -0.57
N HIS A 191 -0.81 11.91 -0.55
CA HIS A 191 -0.61 10.54 -0.09
C HIS A 191 -0.61 10.41 1.45
N PHE A 192 -0.25 11.45 2.20
CA PHE A 192 -0.16 11.39 3.67
C PHE A 192 -1.50 11.74 4.33
N PHE A 193 -2.40 12.43 3.62
CA PHE A 193 -3.66 12.96 4.13
C PHE A 193 -4.91 12.30 3.56
N GLY A 194 -4.75 11.19 2.81
CA GLY A 194 -5.87 10.47 2.22
C GLY A 194 -6.88 9.99 3.27
N GLY A 195 -8.18 10.10 2.97
CA GLY A 195 -9.25 9.78 3.93
C GLY A 195 -9.63 10.94 4.86
N GLY A 196 -9.12 12.15 4.60
CA GLY A 196 -9.53 13.38 5.27
C GLY A 196 -8.68 13.77 6.49
N GLY A 197 -7.45 13.27 6.59
CA GLY A 197 -6.55 13.58 7.69
C GLY A 197 -5.21 12.82 7.60
N ASN A 198 -4.21 13.28 8.37
CA ASN A 198 -2.90 12.65 8.42
C ASN A 198 -3.00 11.18 8.82
N ASN A 199 -2.28 10.32 8.11
CA ASN A 199 -2.15 8.88 8.37
C ASN A 199 -3.48 8.11 8.48
N VAL A 200 -4.61 8.65 8.02
CA VAL A 200 -5.92 7.96 8.12
C VAL A 200 -5.91 6.66 7.31
N LYS A 201 -5.43 6.71 6.06
CA LYS A 201 -5.62 5.64 5.08
C LYS A 201 -4.51 4.60 5.03
N HIS A 202 -3.27 5.00 4.75
CA HIS A 202 -2.19 4.04 4.45
C HIS A 202 -1.60 3.42 5.72
N GLY A 203 -1.39 4.22 6.77
CA GLY A 203 -0.77 3.76 8.02
C GLY A 203 0.76 3.80 8.00
N ASP A 204 1.38 3.76 6.82
CA ASP A 204 2.84 3.81 6.61
C ASP A 204 3.31 5.05 5.84
N LEU A 205 2.40 5.95 5.46
CA LEU A 205 2.67 7.22 4.80
C LEU A 205 1.94 8.35 5.53
N GLU A 206 2.71 9.23 6.16
CA GLU A 206 2.22 10.26 7.08
C GLU A 206 3.16 11.48 7.13
N MET A 207 2.74 12.57 7.76
CA MET A 207 3.50 13.84 7.82
C MET A 207 4.95 13.69 8.30
N SER A 208 5.25 12.75 9.21
CA SER A 208 6.63 12.53 9.64
C SER A 208 7.56 12.07 8.50
N MET A 209 7.00 11.59 7.38
CA MET A 209 7.76 11.22 6.18
C MET A 209 8.19 12.43 5.33
N PHE A 210 7.81 13.66 5.67
CA PHE A 210 8.44 14.83 5.04
C PHE A 210 9.94 14.87 5.37
N GLU A 211 10.27 14.68 6.64
CA GLU A 211 11.63 14.68 7.17
C GLU A 211 11.82 13.57 8.20
N PRO A 212 11.76 12.28 7.78
CA PRO A 212 11.78 11.18 8.72
C PRO A 212 13.18 10.97 9.30
N THR A 213 13.25 10.43 10.51
CA THR A 213 14.48 9.83 11.04
C THR A 213 14.62 8.38 10.58
N LYS A 214 15.81 7.81 10.78
CA LYS A 214 16.09 6.40 10.48
C LYS A 214 15.22 5.40 11.25
N GLU A 215 14.70 5.78 12.42
CA GLU A 215 13.75 4.97 13.20
C GLU A 215 12.40 4.81 12.47
N VAL A 216 11.99 5.84 11.73
CA VAL A 216 10.74 5.85 10.99
C VAL A 216 10.90 5.08 9.69
N ASP A 217 11.84 5.49 8.83
CA ASP A 217 12.10 4.83 7.54
C ASP A 217 13.57 4.96 7.14
N VAL A 218 14.27 3.84 6.97
CA VAL A 218 15.71 3.84 6.66
C VAL A 218 16.08 4.39 5.28
N HIS A 219 15.15 4.39 4.33
CA HIS A 219 15.40 4.84 2.96
C HIS A 219 15.17 6.35 2.83
N MET A 220 14.08 6.84 3.42
CA MET A 220 13.70 8.25 3.33
C MET A 220 14.35 9.13 4.41
N ALA A 221 14.99 8.53 5.41
CA ALA A 221 15.64 9.23 6.51
C ALA A 221 16.55 10.39 6.06
N ILE A 222 16.36 11.57 6.65
CA ILE A 222 17.12 12.78 6.28
C ILE A 222 18.61 12.69 6.64
N ASP A 223 18.94 11.88 7.65
CA ASP A 223 20.28 11.56 8.12
C ASP A 223 20.87 10.31 7.44
N GLY A 224 20.21 9.78 6.40
CA GLY A 224 20.61 8.60 5.65
C GLY A 224 20.67 8.82 4.14
N ALA A 225 20.06 7.91 3.37
CA ALA A 225 19.98 8.02 1.92
C ALA A 225 19.07 9.17 1.46
N ASN A 226 18.16 9.64 2.34
CA ASN A 226 17.25 10.75 2.11
C ASN A 226 16.49 10.66 0.77
N LEU A 227 16.04 9.44 0.42
CA LEU A 227 15.41 9.18 -0.86
C LEU A 227 14.11 9.99 -1.00
N GLN A 228 13.91 10.55 -2.19
CA GLN A 228 12.61 11.07 -2.62
C GLN A 228 11.78 9.93 -3.22
N CYS A 229 10.45 10.09 -3.30
CA CYS A 229 9.53 9.03 -3.72
C CYS A 229 9.90 8.42 -5.08
N GLN A 230 10.28 9.27 -6.04
CA GLN A 230 10.65 8.87 -7.41
C GLN A 230 11.94 8.04 -7.51
N ALA A 231 12.74 7.95 -6.44
CA ALA A 231 13.91 7.09 -6.41
C ALA A 231 13.52 5.60 -6.49
N CYS A 232 12.40 5.22 -5.86
CA CYS A 232 11.82 3.89 -5.96
C CYS A 232 10.70 3.85 -7.00
N HIS A 233 9.84 4.87 -6.99
CA HIS A 233 8.76 5.08 -7.94
C HIS A 233 9.28 5.70 -9.24
N GLU A 234 10.18 4.96 -9.91
CA GLU A 234 10.81 5.37 -11.16
C GLU A 234 9.72 5.85 -12.14
N THR A 235 9.91 7.07 -12.65
CA THR A 235 8.92 7.74 -13.49
C THR A 235 9.54 8.01 -14.85
N LYS A 236 8.89 7.50 -15.90
CA LYS A 236 9.27 7.75 -17.30
C LYS A 236 8.08 8.33 -18.03
N ASN A 237 8.27 9.44 -18.73
CA ASN A 237 7.20 10.12 -19.47
C ASN A 237 5.95 10.32 -18.58
N HIS A 238 6.13 10.84 -17.37
CA HIS A 238 5.10 11.01 -16.32
C HIS A 238 4.31 9.75 -15.92
N MET A 239 4.74 8.56 -16.36
CA MET A 239 4.21 7.27 -15.94
C MET A 239 5.02 6.76 -14.76
N MET A 240 4.44 6.91 -13.56
CA MET A 240 5.07 6.51 -12.31
C MET A 240 4.89 5.00 -12.05
N LYS A 241 5.99 4.31 -11.72
CA LYS A 241 5.96 2.90 -11.29
C LYS A 241 5.41 2.79 -9.86
N GLY A 242 4.91 1.60 -9.50
CA GLY A 242 4.35 1.32 -8.18
C GLY A 242 2.84 1.27 -8.23
N ARG A 243 2.28 0.08 -7.97
CA ARG A 243 0.84 -0.15 -7.93
C ARG A 243 0.37 -0.17 -6.48
N VAL A 244 -0.80 0.44 -6.25
CA VAL A 244 -1.54 0.29 -5.00
C VAL A 244 -2.69 -0.70 -5.23
N TYR A 245 -2.66 -1.84 -4.55
CA TYR A 245 -3.59 -2.95 -4.79
C TYR A 245 -4.98 -2.76 -4.17
N SER A 246 -5.19 -1.62 -3.49
CA SER A 246 -6.54 -1.10 -3.25
C SER A 246 -7.22 -0.60 -4.53
N LEU A 247 -6.47 -0.37 -5.61
CA LEU A 247 -6.95 0.22 -6.88
C LEU A 247 -6.27 -0.41 -8.13
N SER A 248 -5.76 -1.64 -8.02
CA SER A 248 -5.06 -2.34 -9.11
C SER A 248 -5.23 -3.84 -8.92
N SER A 249 -5.34 -4.59 -10.01
CA SER A 249 -5.76 -6.00 -9.99
C SER A 249 -4.75 -6.95 -10.61
N MET A 250 -3.78 -6.45 -11.40
CA MET A 250 -2.77 -7.27 -12.06
C MET A 250 -1.37 -7.12 -11.46
N ASN A 251 -0.59 -8.20 -11.55
CA ASN A 251 0.83 -8.22 -11.19
C ASN A 251 1.71 -7.51 -12.25
N ARG A 252 1.62 -6.18 -12.37
CA ARG A 252 2.39 -5.39 -13.36
C ARG A 252 2.89 -4.06 -12.78
N ASN A 253 4.06 -3.59 -13.22
CA ASN A 253 4.64 -2.28 -12.86
C ASN A 253 4.79 -2.05 -11.35
N ARG A 254 5.18 -3.08 -10.59
CA ARG A 254 5.41 -3.02 -9.15
C ARG A 254 6.73 -2.34 -8.80
N SER A 255 6.76 -1.62 -7.69
CA SER A 255 8.03 -1.23 -7.06
C SER A 255 8.46 -2.37 -6.15
N GLU A 256 9.71 -2.81 -6.26
CA GLU A 256 10.23 -3.99 -5.57
C GLU A 256 11.57 -3.67 -4.91
N CYS A 257 11.89 -4.37 -3.83
CA CYS A 257 13.13 -4.18 -3.08
C CYS A 257 14.34 -4.56 -3.96
N GLU A 258 14.12 -5.53 -4.83
CA GLU A 258 15.08 -6.12 -5.75
C GLU A 258 15.57 -5.16 -6.86
N GLN A 259 14.99 -3.96 -6.95
CA GLN A 259 15.51 -2.89 -7.81
C GLN A 259 16.86 -2.33 -7.32
N CYS A 260 17.13 -2.46 -6.01
CA CYS A 260 18.38 -2.00 -5.38
C CYS A 260 19.09 -3.14 -4.63
N HIS A 261 18.34 -4.08 -4.07
CA HIS A 261 18.87 -5.23 -3.33
C HIS A 261 18.91 -6.48 -4.22
N THR A 262 19.76 -7.44 -3.88
CA THR A 262 19.70 -8.78 -4.51
C THR A 262 18.52 -9.57 -3.94
N SER A 263 18.03 -10.59 -4.64
CA SER A 263 17.00 -11.51 -4.14
C SER A 263 17.43 -12.38 -2.94
N THR A 264 18.74 -12.45 -2.68
CA THR A 264 19.35 -13.17 -1.55
C THR A 264 20.30 -12.25 -0.75
N PRO A 265 19.78 -11.19 -0.10
CA PRO A 265 20.60 -10.11 0.44
C PRO A 265 21.28 -10.44 1.78
N HIS A 266 21.00 -11.60 2.38
CA HIS A 266 21.46 -11.94 3.73
C HIS A 266 22.72 -12.81 3.69
N GLU A 267 23.62 -12.62 4.65
CA GLU A 267 24.77 -13.52 4.86
C GLU A 267 24.34 -14.93 5.29
N LYS A 268 23.21 -15.04 6.01
CA LYS A 268 22.66 -16.33 6.46
C LYS A 268 21.72 -16.88 5.39
N ASN A 269 22.12 -17.98 4.75
CA ASN A 269 21.35 -18.62 3.69
C ASN A 269 19.93 -19.00 4.07
N ILE A 270 19.69 -19.40 5.33
CA ILE A 270 18.33 -19.69 5.80
C ILE A 270 17.38 -18.50 5.64
N LEU A 271 17.85 -17.25 5.80
CA LEU A 271 17.03 -16.06 5.57
C LEU A 271 16.79 -15.82 4.08
N ASN A 272 17.74 -16.18 3.22
CA ASN A 272 17.59 -16.11 1.77
C ASN A 272 16.55 -17.12 1.27
N GLU A 273 16.45 -18.31 1.87
CA GLU A 273 15.40 -19.29 1.53
C GLU A 273 14.00 -18.75 1.82
N HIS A 274 13.83 -17.90 2.85
CA HIS A 274 12.54 -17.29 3.15
C HIS A 274 12.05 -16.36 2.05
N THR A 275 12.94 -15.75 1.25
CA THR A 275 12.53 -14.77 0.22
C THR A 275 11.71 -15.40 -0.92
N LEU A 276 11.69 -16.74 -0.99
CA LEU A 276 10.83 -17.52 -1.90
C LEU A 276 9.34 -17.37 -1.57
N LYS A 277 9.00 -17.26 -0.27
CA LYS A 277 7.61 -17.26 0.21
C LYS A 277 7.27 -16.12 1.15
N VAL A 278 8.25 -15.32 1.57
CA VAL A 278 8.08 -14.19 2.48
C VAL A 278 8.62 -12.94 1.79
N ALA A 279 7.76 -11.94 1.60
CA ALA A 279 8.18 -10.66 1.04
C ALA A 279 9.11 -9.92 2.00
N CYS A 280 10.04 -9.13 1.48
CA CYS A 280 10.99 -8.36 2.30
C CYS A 280 10.26 -7.47 3.33
N GLN A 281 9.15 -6.85 2.91
CA GLN A 281 8.29 -6.02 3.74
C GLN A 281 7.82 -6.74 5.01
N THR A 282 7.51 -8.04 4.94
CA THR A 282 7.00 -8.84 6.07
C THR A 282 7.98 -8.87 7.24
N CYS A 283 9.28 -8.98 6.94
CA CYS A 283 10.31 -9.00 7.98
C CYS A 283 10.82 -7.60 8.34
N HIS A 284 10.85 -6.69 7.36
CA HIS A 284 11.50 -5.39 7.51
C HIS A 284 10.56 -4.25 7.89
N ILE A 285 9.24 -4.47 7.91
CA ILE A 285 8.25 -3.52 8.43
C ILE A 285 7.48 -4.19 9.59
N PRO A 286 8.14 -4.41 10.74
CA PRO A 286 7.56 -5.13 11.88
C PRO A 286 6.36 -4.41 12.51
N VAL A 287 6.33 -3.07 12.39
CA VAL A 287 5.28 -2.18 12.86
C VAL A 287 5.10 -1.02 11.89
N TYR A 288 3.86 -0.54 11.74
CA TYR A 288 3.48 0.67 11.01
C TYR A 288 2.79 1.67 11.95
N ALA A 289 2.46 2.86 11.45
CA ALA A 289 1.97 3.99 12.24
C ALA A 289 2.93 4.31 13.40
N LYS A 290 4.22 4.43 13.07
CA LYS A 290 5.30 4.61 14.05
C LYS A 290 5.21 5.96 14.78
N VAL A 291 4.79 7.03 14.09
CA VAL A 291 4.77 8.38 14.67
C VAL A 291 3.36 8.87 14.93
N ASN A 292 2.44 8.78 13.98
CA ASN A 292 1.05 9.19 14.19
C ASN A 292 0.08 8.01 14.10
N SER A 293 -1.02 8.09 14.84
CA SER A 293 -2.08 7.09 14.79
C SER A 293 -2.68 6.97 13.39
N THR A 294 -3.11 5.77 13.04
CA THR A 294 -3.88 5.49 11.82
C THR A 294 -5.26 4.96 12.20
N LYS A 295 -6.25 5.32 11.39
CA LYS A 295 -7.61 4.81 11.56
C LYS A 295 -7.66 3.33 11.21
N THR A 296 -8.19 2.51 12.11
CA THR A 296 -8.32 1.05 11.98
C THR A 296 -9.77 0.65 11.79
N GLU A 297 -10.71 1.41 12.38
CA GLU A 297 -12.14 1.21 12.21
C GLU A 297 -12.88 2.51 11.89
N TRP A 298 -13.92 2.42 11.06
CA TRP A 298 -14.84 3.52 10.76
C TRP A 298 -16.29 3.01 10.72
N ASP A 299 -17.10 3.44 11.68
CA ASP A 299 -18.53 3.09 11.75
C ASP A 299 -19.42 4.24 11.27
N TRP A 300 -19.86 4.17 10.01
CA TRP A 300 -20.78 5.15 9.43
C TRP A 300 -22.19 5.07 10.00
N SER A 301 -22.61 3.95 10.61
CA SER A 301 -23.96 3.80 11.15
C SER A 301 -24.28 4.76 12.31
N THR A 302 -23.23 5.33 12.90
CA THR A 302 -23.32 6.32 13.98
C THR A 302 -23.27 7.77 13.49
N ALA A 303 -23.02 8.01 12.20
CA ALA A 303 -23.01 9.35 11.62
C ALA A 303 -24.40 9.97 11.64
N GLY A 304 -24.47 11.30 11.73
CA GLY A 304 -25.71 12.08 11.77
C GLY A 304 -26.24 12.39 13.16
N LYS A 305 -25.57 11.98 14.25
CA LYS A 305 -25.98 12.38 15.60
C LYS A 305 -25.59 13.83 15.83
N LEU A 306 -26.52 14.60 16.38
CA LEU A 306 -26.34 16.00 16.72
C LEU A 306 -26.49 16.17 18.23
N LYS A 307 -25.90 17.23 18.77
CA LYS A 307 -26.05 17.65 20.17
C LYS A 307 -26.71 19.01 20.17
N ASP A 308 -27.90 19.10 20.75
CA ASP A 308 -28.71 20.33 20.79
C ASP A 308 -29.00 20.92 19.39
N GLY A 309 -29.12 20.05 18.37
CA GLY A 309 -29.38 20.44 16.98
C GLY A 309 -28.13 20.79 16.17
N GLU A 310 -26.95 20.83 16.79
CA GLU A 310 -25.68 21.18 16.15
C GLU A 310 -24.75 19.96 16.01
N PRO A 311 -23.88 19.92 14.98
CA PRO A 311 -22.87 18.89 14.85
C PRO A 311 -21.82 19.01 15.94
N TYR A 312 -21.25 17.87 16.34
CA TYR A 312 -20.20 17.80 17.34
C TYR A 312 -19.12 16.78 16.96
N GLU A 313 -18.01 16.89 17.67
CA GLU A 313 -16.88 15.99 17.58
C GLU A 313 -16.45 15.51 18.97
N GLU A 314 -15.83 14.34 19.01
CA GLU A 314 -15.21 13.78 20.20
C GLU A 314 -13.81 13.31 19.83
N ASP A 315 -12.85 13.51 20.73
CA ASP A 315 -11.45 13.17 20.53
C ASP A 315 -10.94 12.23 21.62
N ASP A 316 -9.98 11.37 21.28
CA ASP A 316 -9.19 10.64 22.25
C ASP A 316 -8.11 11.51 22.90
N SER A 317 -7.39 10.94 23.88
CA SER A 317 -6.29 11.62 24.59
C SER A 317 -5.11 12.05 23.71
N LEU A 318 -5.02 11.53 22.47
CA LEU A 318 -3.98 11.87 21.50
C LEU A 318 -4.46 12.90 20.47
N GLY A 319 -5.70 13.41 20.61
CA GLY A 319 -6.31 14.36 19.68
C GLY A 319 -6.81 13.70 18.39
N ASN A 320 -7.01 12.38 18.37
CA ASN A 320 -7.67 11.73 17.22
C ASN A 320 -9.18 11.81 17.41
N HIS A 321 -9.90 12.33 16.42
CA HIS A 321 -11.36 12.26 16.41
C HIS A 321 -11.83 10.81 16.56
N THR A 322 -12.55 10.50 17.63
CA THR A 322 -13.25 9.22 17.86
C THR A 322 -14.70 9.29 17.39
N TYR A 323 -15.24 10.48 17.22
CA TYR A 323 -16.54 10.73 16.62
C TYR A 323 -16.56 12.05 15.85
N LEU A 324 -17.26 12.06 14.71
CA LEU A 324 -17.65 13.29 13.99
C LEU A 324 -19.10 13.13 13.53
N SER A 325 -19.99 14.10 13.78
CA SER A 325 -21.38 14.04 13.29
C SER A 325 -21.45 13.76 11.78
N ILE A 326 -20.52 14.32 11.00
CA ILE A 326 -20.47 14.16 9.55
C ILE A 326 -20.00 12.78 9.07
N LYS A 327 -19.37 11.97 9.93
CA LYS A 327 -18.65 10.76 9.51
C LYS A 327 -18.87 9.53 10.41
N GLY A 328 -19.39 9.70 11.61
CA GLY A 328 -19.60 8.61 12.57
C GLY A 328 -18.39 8.38 13.48
N SER A 329 -18.29 7.16 14.01
CA SER A 329 -17.30 6.77 15.03
C SER A 329 -16.07 6.14 14.41
N PHE A 330 -14.94 6.28 15.09
CA PHE A 330 -13.64 5.79 14.65
C PHE A 330 -12.90 5.05 15.74
N LYS A 331 -12.07 4.09 15.34
CA LYS A 331 -10.97 3.60 16.17
C LYS A 331 -9.63 3.85 15.51
N TRP A 332 -8.64 4.09 16.35
CA TRP A 332 -7.29 4.43 15.95
C TRP A 332 -6.30 3.49 16.60
N GLY A 333 -5.14 3.34 15.97
CA GLY A 333 -4.02 2.63 16.54
C GLY A 333 -2.69 3.21 16.10
N ARG A 334 -1.66 3.00 16.92
CA ARG A 334 -0.30 3.48 16.71
C ARG A 334 0.67 2.34 17.04
N ASN A 335 1.81 2.27 16.37
CA ASN A 335 2.79 1.16 16.49
C ASN A 335 2.14 -0.21 16.29
N LEU A 336 1.34 -0.33 15.23
CA LEU A 336 0.55 -1.52 14.96
C LEU A 336 1.40 -2.59 14.27
N VAL A 337 1.23 -3.83 14.71
CA VAL A 337 1.75 -5.00 13.98
C VAL A 337 0.85 -5.25 12.75
N PRO A 338 1.41 -5.38 11.53
CA PRO A 338 0.61 -5.72 10.36
C PRO A 338 -0.09 -7.08 10.51
N GLU A 339 -1.22 -7.24 9.86
CA GLU A 339 -1.77 -8.56 9.53
C GLU A 339 -1.00 -9.13 8.33
N TYR A 340 -0.99 -10.44 8.15
CA TYR A 340 -0.22 -11.09 7.08
C TYR A 340 -1.11 -11.91 6.17
N GLN A 341 -0.93 -11.76 4.85
CA GLN A 341 -1.73 -12.43 3.83
C GLN A 341 -0.84 -12.96 2.72
N TRP A 342 -1.26 -14.06 2.10
CA TRP A 342 -0.69 -14.50 0.84
C TRP A 342 -1.04 -13.53 -0.28
N PHE A 343 -0.07 -13.22 -1.13
CA PHE A 343 -0.28 -12.35 -2.26
C PHE A 343 0.59 -12.73 -3.46
N ASN A 344 -0.05 -13.04 -4.58
CA ASN A 344 0.57 -13.40 -5.86
C ASN A 344 0.68 -12.22 -6.85
N GLY A 345 0.33 -11.01 -6.42
CA GLY A 345 0.34 -9.82 -7.27
C GLY A 345 -1.00 -9.52 -7.95
N ASN A 346 -2.02 -10.37 -7.81
CA ASN A 346 -3.36 -10.13 -8.37
C ASN A 346 -4.40 -9.89 -7.27
N ALA A 347 -5.38 -9.02 -7.56
CA ALA A 347 -6.45 -8.67 -6.63
C ALA A 347 -7.80 -8.53 -7.35
N SER A 348 -8.88 -8.81 -6.63
CA SER A 348 -10.25 -8.54 -7.08
C SER A 348 -10.89 -7.48 -6.21
N HIS A 349 -11.81 -6.71 -6.78
CA HIS A 349 -12.47 -5.61 -6.09
C HIS A 349 -13.98 -5.73 -6.15
N TYR A 350 -14.64 -5.31 -5.09
CA TYR A 350 -16.05 -4.95 -5.14
C TYR A 350 -16.21 -3.72 -6.02
N LEU A 351 -17.04 -3.82 -7.06
CA LEU A 351 -17.41 -2.69 -7.90
C LEU A 351 -18.81 -2.20 -7.51
N LEU A 352 -19.03 -0.90 -7.65
CA LEU A 352 -20.32 -0.29 -7.38
C LEU A 352 -21.41 -0.97 -8.23
N GLY A 353 -22.49 -1.41 -7.58
CA GLY A 353 -23.57 -2.18 -8.20
C GLY A 353 -23.44 -3.70 -8.09
N ASP A 354 -22.30 -4.24 -7.64
CA ASP A 354 -22.16 -5.67 -7.38
C ASP A 354 -23.12 -6.14 -6.28
N ILE A 355 -23.69 -7.34 -6.48
CA ILE A 355 -24.59 -7.98 -5.52
C ILE A 355 -23.78 -8.64 -4.40
N VAL A 356 -24.11 -8.30 -3.15
CA VAL A 356 -23.57 -8.90 -1.92
C VAL A 356 -24.55 -9.98 -1.43
N ASN A 357 -24.21 -11.24 -1.68
CA ASN A 357 -25.09 -12.37 -1.36
C ASN A 357 -25.10 -12.77 0.11
N ASP A 358 -23.97 -12.59 0.81
CA ASP A 358 -23.80 -12.97 2.22
C ASP A 358 -23.28 -11.77 3.02
N THR A 359 -24.09 -11.31 3.97
CA THR A 359 -23.77 -10.22 4.90
C THR A 359 -23.46 -10.71 6.31
N SER A 360 -23.45 -12.04 6.53
CA SER A 360 -23.08 -12.64 7.82
C SER A 360 -21.59 -12.43 8.13
N LYS A 361 -20.76 -12.40 7.09
CA LYS A 361 -19.32 -12.10 7.15
C LYS A 361 -19.04 -10.69 6.61
N PRO A 362 -17.94 -10.05 7.02
CA PRO A 362 -17.53 -8.80 6.41
C PRO A 362 -17.28 -8.97 4.91
N LEU A 363 -17.75 -8.01 4.10
CA LEU A 363 -17.43 -7.93 2.69
C LEU A 363 -16.00 -7.40 2.52
N VAL A 364 -15.12 -8.19 1.92
CA VAL A 364 -13.76 -7.75 1.58
C VAL A 364 -13.80 -6.97 0.26
N LEU A 365 -13.53 -5.67 0.30
CA LEU A 365 -13.63 -4.78 -0.85
C LEU A 365 -12.52 -4.99 -1.88
N ASN A 366 -11.34 -5.45 -1.45
CA ASN A 366 -10.21 -5.72 -2.32
C ASN A 366 -9.47 -6.99 -1.87
N THR A 367 -9.98 -8.13 -2.31
CA THR A 367 -9.39 -9.43 -2.02
C THR A 367 -8.03 -9.53 -2.69
N LEU A 368 -6.99 -9.79 -1.89
CA LEU A 368 -5.66 -10.10 -2.35
C LEU A 368 -5.57 -11.61 -2.58
N HIS A 369 -5.20 -12.03 -3.79
CA HIS A 369 -5.16 -13.45 -4.14
C HIS A 369 -3.80 -14.06 -3.85
N GLY A 370 -3.80 -15.34 -3.49
CA GLY A 370 -2.59 -16.13 -3.29
C GLY A 370 -2.84 -17.27 -2.31
N SER A 371 -1.91 -18.20 -2.29
CA SER A 371 -1.86 -19.31 -1.34
C SER A 371 -0.42 -19.78 -1.18
N TYR A 372 -0.18 -20.73 -0.28
CA TYR A 372 1.10 -21.41 -0.19
C TYR A 372 1.45 -22.18 -1.47
N SER A 373 0.45 -22.83 -2.09
CA SER A 373 0.62 -23.66 -3.29
C SER A 373 0.89 -22.85 -4.56
N ASP A 374 0.52 -21.57 -4.57
CA ASP A 374 0.79 -20.67 -5.69
C ASP A 374 2.29 -20.29 -5.72
N PRO A 375 3.05 -20.62 -6.78
CA PRO A 375 4.48 -20.34 -6.87
C PRO A 375 4.82 -18.84 -6.85
N GLU A 376 3.92 -17.96 -7.32
CA GLU A 376 4.14 -16.51 -7.37
C GLU A 376 3.76 -15.81 -6.05
N SER A 377 3.10 -16.53 -5.16
CA SER A 377 2.57 -16.00 -3.91
C SER A 377 3.64 -15.87 -2.82
N LYS A 378 3.70 -14.69 -2.21
CA LYS A 378 4.49 -14.40 -1.01
C LYS A 378 3.61 -13.88 0.11
N ILE A 379 4.01 -14.12 1.36
CA ILE A 379 3.42 -13.51 2.55
C ILE A 379 3.82 -12.03 2.58
N ILE A 380 2.83 -11.15 2.60
CA ILE A 380 3.00 -9.69 2.69
C ILE A 380 2.37 -9.13 3.98
N PRO A 381 2.87 -8.00 4.50
CA PRO A 381 2.22 -7.27 5.58
C PRO A 381 1.11 -6.37 5.03
N VAL A 382 -0.04 -6.36 5.69
CA VAL A 382 -1.19 -5.53 5.34
C VAL A 382 -1.75 -4.83 6.58
N LYS A 383 -2.18 -3.58 6.37
CA LYS A 383 -3.15 -2.93 7.24
C LYS A 383 -4.54 -3.34 6.76
N VAL A 384 -5.36 -3.93 7.64
CA VAL A 384 -6.77 -4.18 7.35
C VAL A 384 -7.60 -3.08 8.01
N HIS A 385 -8.24 -2.25 7.18
CA HIS A 385 -9.21 -1.28 7.67
C HIS A 385 -10.60 -1.92 7.69
N ARG A 386 -11.32 -1.77 8.79
CA ARG A 386 -12.66 -2.36 8.99
C ARG A 386 -13.69 -1.25 9.07
N SER A 387 -14.88 -1.47 8.53
CA SER A 387 -15.92 -0.44 8.54
C SER A 387 -17.32 -1.04 8.65
N ILE A 388 -18.26 -0.21 9.07
CA ILE A 388 -19.69 -0.43 8.93
C ILE A 388 -20.18 0.60 7.91
N GLN A 389 -20.58 0.15 6.72
CA GLN A 389 -20.92 1.00 5.56
C GLN A 389 -22.41 0.91 5.20
N PRO A 390 -23.00 1.98 4.62
CA PRO A 390 -24.40 1.99 4.22
C PRO A 390 -24.66 0.98 3.09
N PHE A 391 -25.79 0.28 3.20
CA PHE A 391 -26.18 -0.84 2.34
C PHE A 391 -27.67 -0.82 2.04
N ASP A 392 -28.03 -1.16 0.81
CA ASP A 392 -29.42 -1.38 0.41
C ASP A 392 -29.74 -2.87 0.55
N PRO A 393 -30.56 -3.29 1.53
CA PRO A 393 -30.84 -4.71 1.79
C PRO A 393 -31.74 -5.36 0.73
N VAL A 394 -32.46 -4.58 -0.08
CA VAL A 394 -33.35 -5.10 -1.12
C VAL A 394 -32.58 -5.33 -2.41
N ASN A 395 -31.83 -4.30 -2.85
CA ASN A 395 -30.97 -4.40 -4.03
C ASN A 395 -29.65 -5.15 -3.75
N LYS A 396 -29.35 -5.41 -2.46
CA LYS A 396 -28.18 -6.14 -1.97
C LYS A 396 -26.85 -5.55 -2.42
N MET A 397 -26.69 -4.23 -2.36
CA MET A 397 -25.47 -3.53 -2.78
C MET A 397 -25.09 -2.42 -1.81
N LEU A 398 -23.81 -2.06 -1.78
CA LEU A 398 -23.36 -0.90 -1.03
C LEU A 398 -23.97 0.38 -1.61
N ILE A 399 -24.29 1.32 -0.73
CA ILE A 399 -24.82 2.63 -1.11
C ILE A 399 -23.66 3.59 -1.34
N GLN A 400 -23.69 4.32 -2.46
CA GLN A 400 -22.88 5.51 -2.70
C GLN A 400 -23.68 6.74 -2.22
N PRO A 401 -23.41 7.30 -1.03
CA PRO A 401 -24.13 8.48 -0.57
C PRO A 401 -23.54 9.77 -1.16
N LYS A 402 -24.39 10.79 -1.27
CA LYS A 402 -23.92 12.16 -1.44
C LYS A 402 -23.45 12.69 -0.09
N LEU A 403 -22.18 13.06 -0.02
CA LEU A 403 -21.51 13.54 1.19
C LEU A 403 -21.32 15.06 1.17
N VAL A 404 -21.02 15.64 0.01
CA VAL A 404 -20.56 17.03 -0.13
C VAL A 404 -21.60 17.90 -0.84
N SER A 405 -21.80 19.10 -0.32
CA SER A 405 -22.57 20.18 -0.96
C SER A 405 -22.19 21.52 -0.33
N ASP A 406 -22.21 22.59 -1.14
CA ASP A 406 -21.98 23.96 -0.66
C ASP A 406 -23.24 24.54 0.05
N LYS A 407 -24.38 23.85 -0.04
CA LYS A 407 -25.69 24.31 0.46
C LYS A 407 -26.43 23.19 1.19
N SER A 408 -27.11 23.55 2.28
CA SER A 408 -28.06 22.66 2.93
C SER A 408 -29.31 22.44 2.06
N GLY A 409 -29.98 21.30 2.26
CA GLY A 409 -31.17 20.86 1.54
C GLY A 409 -30.86 20.14 0.21
N GLN A 410 -29.59 19.94 -0.13
CA GLN A 410 -29.18 19.27 -1.37
C GLN A 410 -28.98 17.76 -1.20
N GLY A 411 -29.20 17.22 0.00
CA GLY A 411 -29.06 15.81 0.32
C GLY A 411 -27.62 15.39 0.57
N ALA A 412 -26.77 16.30 1.04
CA ALA A 412 -25.39 15.99 1.36
C ALA A 412 -25.25 15.67 2.85
N LEU A 413 -24.77 14.47 3.18
CA LEU A 413 -24.71 14.00 4.57
C LEU A 413 -23.91 14.93 5.49
N TRP A 414 -22.84 15.57 5.01
CA TRP A 414 -21.97 16.41 5.85
C TRP A 414 -22.60 17.75 6.23
N VAL A 415 -23.73 18.12 5.61
CA VAL A 415 -24.45 19.36 5.88
C VAL A 415 -25.85 19.08 6.40
N ASP A 416 -26.55 18.12 5.79
CA ASP A 416 -27.97 17.84 6.08
C ASP A 416 -28.16 16.78 7.15
N PHE A 417 -27.15 15.97 7.45
CA PHE A 417 -27.19 14.88 8.44
C PHE A 417 -28.34 13.87 8.25
N ASP A 418 -28.91 13.80 7.04
CA ASP A 418 -29.98 12.88 6.65
C ASP A 418 -29.44 11.76 5.74
N TRP A 419 -29.32 10.57 6.31
CA TRP A 419 -28.87 9.39 5.60
C TRP A 419 -29.80 8.91 4.49
N GLN A 420 -31.12 9.00 4.69
CA GLN A 420 -32.08 8.54 3.69
C GLN A 420 -31.99 9.40 2.45
N ARG A 421 -31.93 10.72 2.65
CA ARG A 421 -31.77 11.68 1.56
C ARG A 421 -30.40 11.55 0.89
N ALA A 422 -29.33 11.38 1.66
CA ALA A 422 -27.98 11.20 1.11
C ALA A 422 -27.84 9.92 0.27
N ALA A 423 -28.48 8.82 0.70
CA ALA A 423 -28.54 7.58 -0.07
C ALA A 423 -29.35 7.76 -1.36
N GLU A 424 -30.52 8.39 -1.29
CA GLU A 424 -31.38 8.63 -2.45
C GLU A 424 -30.68 9.47 -3.52
N VAL A 425 -30.10 10.61 -3.14
CA VAL A 425 -29.43 11.51 -4.09
C VAL A 425 -28.14 10.88 -4.62
N GLY A 426 -27.32 10.29 -3.74
CA GLY A 426 -26.05 9.68 -4.15
C GLY A 426 -26.22 8.50 -5.11
N MET A 427 -27.16 7.60 -4.84
CA MET A 427 -27.45 6.47 -5.73
C MET A 427 -28.02 6.93 -7.08
N LYS A 428 -28.81 8.01 -7.08
CA LYS A 428 -29.28 8.64 -8.32
C LYS A 428 -28.13 9.25 -9.11
N ASP A 429 -27.17 9.92 -8.45
CA ASP A 429 -26.01 10.54 -9.11
C ASP A 429 -25.15 9.50 -9.87
N VAL A 430 -25.07 8.27 -9.36
CA VAL A 430 -24.36 7.14 -9.99
C VAL A 430 -25.25 6.22 -10.84
N ASN A 431 -26.52 6.60 -11.08
CA ASN A 431 -27.49 5.84 -11.87
C ASN A 431 -27.74 4.41 -11.37
N LEU A 432 -27.76 4.20 -10.05
CA LEU A 432 -28.10 2.91 -9.44
C LEU A 432 -29.43 2.96 -8.68
N PRO A 433 -30.15 1.84 -8.61
CA PRO A 433 -31.42 1.79 -7.90
C PRO A 433 -31.21 1.95 -6.40
N TYR A 434 -32.12 2.68 -5.76
CA TYR A 434 -32.26 2.72 -4.31
C TYR A 434 -33.68 2.28 -3.94
N SER A 435 -33.80 1.29 -3.05
CA SER A 435 -35.07 0.72 -2.65
C SER A 435 -35.85 1.57 -1.64
N GLY A 436 -35.25 2.66 -1.15
CA GLY A 436 -35.75 3.40 0.01
C GLY A 436 -35.46 2.73 1.35
N LYS A 437 -34.68 1.64 1.36
CA LYS A 437 -34.24 0.94 2.58
C LYS A 437 -32.75 1.12 2.79
N LEU A 438 -32.41 1.58 3.99
CA LEU A 438 -31.05 1.72 4.46
C LEU A 438 -30.79 0.71 5.56
N SER A 439 -29.71 -0.03 5.43
CA SER A 439 -29.07 -0.77 6.51
C SER A 439 -27.57 -0.53 6.47
N PHE A 440 -26.82 -1.22 7.33
CA PHE A 440 -25.36 -1.14 7.32
C PHE A 440 -24.76 -2.54 7.43
N ILE A 441 -23.66 -2.76 6.72
CA ILE A 441 -22.93 -4.05 6.74
C ILE A 441 -21.46 -3.84 7.08
N ARG A 442 -20.83 -4.89 7.60
CA ARG A 442 -19.38 -4.89 7.87
C ARG A 442 -18.61 -5.03 6.56
N THR A 443 -17.55 -4.26 6.40
CA THR A 443 -16.62 -4.35 5.29
C THR A 443 -15.17 -4.33 5.75
N GLU A 444 -14.28 -4.93 4.97
CA GLU A 444 -12.84 -4.91 5.19
C GLU A 444 -12.13 -4.47 3.92
N MET A 445 -11.00 -3.78 4.08
CA MET A 445 -10.17 -3.35 2.97
C MET A 445 -8.69 -3.55 3.32
N ASN A 446 -7.97 -4.24 2.45
CA ASN A 446 -6.57 -4.60 2.60
C ASN A 446 -5.66 -3.51 2.02
N TRP A 447 -4.73 -3.01 2.82
CA TRP A 447 -3.75 -2.00 2.42
C TRP A 447 -2.34 -2.56 2.63
N PRO A 448 -1.67 -3.04 1.56
CA PRO A 448 -0.30 -3.50 1.66
C PRO A 448 0.63 -2.41 2.23
N VAL A 449 1.41 -2.79 3.24
CA VAL A 449 2.36 -1.90 3.93
C VAL A 449 3.72 -2.01 3.22
N ASN A 450 4.26 -0.89 2.74
CA ASN A 450 5.47 -0.88 1.91
C ASN A 450 6.54 0.14 2.33
N HIS A 451 6.20 1.07 3.22
CA HIS A 451 7.08 2.10 3.76
C HIS A 451 7.28 1.88 5.27
N MET A 452 8.00 2.79 5.93
CA MET A 452 8.44 2.63 7.31
C MET A 452 9.39 1.44 7.49
N VAL A 453 10.25 1.18 6.50
CA VAL A 453 11.23 0.09 6.60
C VAL A 453 12.15 0.35 7.79
N SER A 454 12.19 -0.60 8.72
CA SER A 454 13.00 -0.54 9.93
C SER A 454 14.45 -0.92 9.67
N ALA A 455 15.34 -0.45 10.55
CA ALA A 455 16.73 -0.89 10.56
C ALA A 455 16.85 -2.41 10.74
N LYS A 456 17.93 -3.00 10.20
CA LYS A 456 18.13 -4.46 10.14
C LYS A 456 18.11 -5.17 11.50
N ASP A 457 18.52 -4.48 12.55
CA ASP A 457 18.53 -4.96 13.94
C ASP A 457 17.13 -4.98 14.57
N LYS A 458 16.16 -4.30 13.94
CA LYS A 458 14.75 -4.25 14.33
C LYS A 458 13.86 -5.09 13.42
N SER A 459 14.41 -5.92 12.53
CA SER A 459 13.61 -6.83 11.71
C SER A 459 12.91 -7.88 12.58
N VAL A 460 11.83 -8.46 12.06
CA VAL A 460 11.14 -9.59 12.68
C VAL A 460 12.12 -10.74 12.92
N GLN A 461 12.08 -11.32 14.12
CA GLN A 461 12.91 -12.45 14.54
C GLN A 461 12.20 -13.78 14.31
N CYS A 462 12.96 -14.87 14.18
CA CYS A 462 12.43 -16.20 13.89
C CYS A 462 11.30 -16.62 14.85
N VAL A 463 11.49 -16.35 16.15
CA VAL A 463 10.55 -16.76 17.21
C VAL A 463 9.21 -16.05 17.16
N GLU A 464 9.11 -14.91 16.46
CA GLU A 464 7.85 -14.18 16.31
C GLU A 464 6.92 -14.84 15.28
N CYS A 465 7.48 -15.66 14.37
CA CYS A 465 6.73 -16.43 13.38
C CYS A 465 6.64 -17.91 13.80
N HIS A 466 7.77 -18.51 14.19
CA HIS A 466 7.91 -19.93 14.53
C HIS A 466 7.59 -20.22 16.00
N THR A 467 6.40 -19.84 16.44
CA THR A 467 5.89 -20.06 17.79
C THR A 467 4.46 -20.56 17.75
N LYS A 468 4.06 -21.43 18.69
CA LYS A 468 2.67 -21.89 18.81
C LYS A 468 1.73 -20.78 19.25
N ASN A 469 2.20 -19.94 20.17
CA ASN A 469 1.40 -18.90 20.80
C ASN A 469 1.86 -17.53 20.28
N ASN A 470 0.90 -16.69 19.91
CA ASN A 470 1.14 -15.32 19.42
C ASN A 470 2.07 -15.25 18.19
N SER A 471 1.99 -16.24 17.29
CA SER A 471 2.67 -16.16 16.00
C SER A 471 2.10 -15.02 15.17
N ARG A 472 2.99 -14.22 14.58
CA ARG A 472 2.64 -13.23 13.54
C ARG A 472 1.88 -13.88 12.39
N LEU A 473 2.20 -15.14 12.07
CA LEU A 473 1.62 -15.87 10.95
C LEU A 473 0.48 -16.81 11.38
N ALA A 474 -0.13 -16.62 12.55
CA ALA A 474 -1.17 -17.50 13.08
C ALA A 474 -2.39 -17.65 12.14
N GLY A 475 -2.72 -16.61 11.35
CA GLY A 475 -3.83 -16.64 10.40
C GLY A 475 -3.60 -17.44 9.12
N LEU A 476 -2.37 -17.87 8.83
CA LEU A 476 -2.02 -18.59 7.59
C LEU A 476 -1.88 -20.09 7.84
N THR A 477 -2.94 -20.86 7.57
CA THR A 477 -3.05 -22.27 7.99
C THR A 477 -2.94 -23.29 6.85
N ASP A 478 -2.66 -22.84 5.63
CA ASP A 478 -2.62 -23.66 4.41
C ASP A 478 -1.25 -24.33 4.16
N PHE A 479 -0.35 -24.29 5.14
CA PHE A 479 0.96 -24.95 5.10
C PHE A 479 1.45 -25.33 6.49
N TYR A 480 2.37 -26.30 6.54
CA TYR A 480 3.03 -26.70 7.79
C TYR A 480 4.23 -25.79 8.08
N MET A 481 4.24 -25.18 9.26
CA MET A 481 5.30 -24.32 9.75
C MET A 481 5.97 -24.94 10.99
N PRO A 482 7.27 -25.28 10.90
CA PRO A 482 8.03 -25.75 12.06
C PRO A 482 7.96 -24.76 13.23
N GLY A 483 7.77 -25.27 14.46
CA GLY A 483 7.68 -24.47 15.68
C GLY A 483 6.31 -23.86 15.97
N ARG A 484 5.51 -23.54 14.94
CA ARG A 484 4.11 -23.09 15.07
C ARG A 484 3.13 -24.26 15.05
N ASP A 485 3.27 -25.15 14.06
CA ASP A 485 2.30 -26.22 13.83
C ASP A 485 2.74 -27.53 14.48
N ALA A 486 1.76 -28.30 14.93
CA ALA A 486 1.95 -29.64 15.46
C ALA A 486 1.32 -30.66 14.50
N ASN A 487 2.03 -31.75 14.23
CA ASN A 487 1.48 -32.88 13.50
C ASN A 487 1.63 -34.13 14.38
N SER A 488 0.51 -34.66 14.87
CA SER A 488 0.49 -35.77 15.82
C SER A 488 1.17 -37.03 15.28
N PHE A 489 1.07 -37.29 13.98
CA PHE A 489 1.74 -38.43 13.34
C PHE A 489 3.26 -38.23 13.26
N VAL A 490 3.72 -37.05 12.83
CA VAL A 490 5.16 -36.73 12.80
C VAL A 490 5.75 -36.74 14.21
N GLU A 491 5.05 -36.17 15.19
CA GLU A 491 5.46 -36.21 16.59
C GLU A 491 5.51 -37.64 17.13
N PHE A 492 4.52 -38.48 16.79
CA PHE A 492 4.51 -39.89 17.17
C PHE A 492 5.71 -40.64 16.56
N VAL A 493 5.94 -40.48 15.25
CA VAL A 493 7.09 -41.10 14.56
C VAL A 493 8.40 -40.63 15.15
N GLY A 494 8.53 -39.34 15.47
CA GLY A 494 9.71 -38.79 16.13
C GLY A 494 9.95 -39.41 17.52
N LYS A 495 8.91 -39.46 18.37
CA LYS A 495 8.96 -40.10 19.69
C LYS A 495 9.30 -41.58 19.59
N ALA A 496 8.65 -42.30 18.68
CA ALA A 496 8.89 -43.73 18.43
C ALA A 496 10.33 -43.98 17.97
N SER A 497 10.88 -43.13 17.10
CA SER A 497 12.26 -43.25 16.61
C SER A 497 13.28 -43.06 17.73
N ILE A 498 13.05 -42.10 18.63
CA ILE A 498 13.90 -41.89 19.83
C ILE A 498 13.85 -43.14 20.73
N ILE A 499 12.66 -43.67 21.00
CA ILE A 499 12.47 -44.87 21.83
C ILE A 499 13.16 -46.08 21.20
N LEU A 500 12.95 -46.32 19.90
CA LEU A 500 13.57 -47.43 19.17
C LEU A 500 15.09 -47.32 19.15
N THR A 501 15.63 -46.10 19.01
CA THR A 501 17.09 -45.86 19.07
C THR A 501 17.62 -46.19 20.46
N LEU A 502 16.94 -45.72 21.52
CA LEU A 502 17.32 -46.02 22.90
C LEU A 502 17.30 -47.53 23.19
N VAL A 503 16.27 -48.23 22.72
CA VAL A 503 16.17 -49.70 22.83
C VAL A 503 17.31 -50.38 22.07
N GLY A 504 17.59 -49.96 20.84
CA GLY A 504 18.67 -50.52 20.02
C GLY A 504 20.05 -50.34 20.65
N VAL A 505 20.37 -49.14 21.14
CA VAL A 505 21.65 -48.84 21.82
C VAL A 505 21.76 -49.63 23.13
N SER A 506 20.68 -49.70 23.91
CA SER A 506 20.66 -50.46 25.17
C SER A 506 20.86 -51.95 24.94
N ALA A 507 20.18 -52.52 23.94
CA ALA A 507 20.33 -53.91 23.55
C ALA A 507 21.76 -54.21 23.06
N HIS A 508 22.33 -53.33 22.22
CA HIS A 508 23.72 -53.46 21.77
C HIS A 508 24.70 -53.41 22.95
N GLY A 509 24.50 -52.48 23.89
CA GLY A 509 25.29 -52.39 25.12
C GLY A 509 25.19 -53.65 25.98
N LEU A 510 23.99 -54.18 26.18
CA LEU A 510 23.77 -55.42 26.93
C LEU A 510 24.47 -56.62 26.28
N ILE A 511 24.37 -56.76 24.95
CA ILE A 511 25.06 -57.80 24.19
C ILE A 511 26.57 -57.69 24.39
N ARG A 512 27.15 -56.49 24.32
CA ARG A 512 28.58 -56.28 24.58
C ARG A 512 28.99 -56.72 25.99
N ILE A 513 28.21 -56.38 27.01
CA ILE A 513 28.48 -56.78 28.41
C ILE A 513 28.41 -58.31 28.56
N LEU A 514 27.39 -58.94 27.99
CA LEU A 514 27.21 -60.40 28.05
C LEU A 514 28.36 -61.14 27.35
N ILE A 515 28.79 -60.67 26.17
CA ILE A 515 29.94 -61.25 25.44
C ILE A 515 31.25 -61.05 26.21
N SER A 516 31.47 -59.87 26.78
CA SER A 516 32.66 -59.58 27.60
C SER A 516 32.77 -60.50 28.83
N ARG A 517 31.65 -60.67 29.57
CA ARG A 517 31.58 -61.60 30.70
C ARG A 517 31.82 -63.07 30.29
N LYS A 518 31.48 -63.44 29.06
CA LYS A 518 31.75 -64.78 28.52
C LYS A 518 33.23 -64.98 28.13
N LYS A 519 33.94 -63.91 27.76
CA LYS A 519 35.39 -63.94 27.48
C LYS A 519 36.26 -63.93 28.74
N GLY A 520 35.80 -63.33 29.84
CA GLY A 520 36.51 -63.33 31.12
C GLY A 520 36.36 -64.60 31.98
N LYS A 521 35.68 -65.63 31.45
CA LYS A 521 35.49 -66.95 32.10
C LYS A 521 36.30 -68.08 31.42
N LYS A 522 37.33 -67.72 30.65
CA LYS A 522 38.31 -68.67 30.11
C LYS A 522 39.62 -68.58 30.86
#